data_AF-A0A721EWT3-F1
#
_entry.id   AF-A0A721EWT3-F1
#
_cell.length_a   1.000
_cell.length_b   1.000
_cell.length_c   1.000
_cell.angle_alpha   90.00
_cell.angle_beta   90.00
_cell.angle_gamma   90.00
#
_symmetry.space_group_name_H-M   'P 1'
#
loop_
_entity.id
_entity.type
_entity.pdbx_description
1 polymer ?
#
loop_
_entity_poly.entity_id
_entity_poly.type
_entity_poly.pdbx_seq_one_letter_code
_entity_poly.pdbx_strand_id
1 'polypeptide(L)' 'EFLQTSLQQAKFNQKKAAELLGLTYHQLRALLKKHQI' A
#
# COMPACT_ATOMS: atom_id res chain seq x y z
N GLU A 1 6.72 5.09 -6.92
CA GLU A 1 7.75 4.56 -6.00
C GLU A 1 7.25 4.36 -4.57
N PHE A 2 6.59 5.36 -3.94
CA PHE A 2 6.11 5.26 -2.54
C PHE A 2 5.28 4.01 -2.18
N LEU A 3 4.46 3.48 -3.11
CA LEU A 3 3.63 2.28 -2.86
C LEU A 3 4.47 1.02 -2.61
N GLN A 4 5.43 0.72 -3.49
CA GLN A 4 6.31 -0.44 -3.33
C GLN A 4 7.22 -0.30 -2.11
N THR A 5 7.74 0.90 -1.86
CA THR A 5 8.54 1.19 -0.66
C THR A 5 7.73 0.95 0.62
N SER A 6 6.48 1.42 0.67
CA SER A 6 5.61 1.23 1.83
C SER A 6 5.22 -0.23 2.02
N LEU A 7 5.00 -0.98 0.93
CA LEU A 7 4.79 -2.44 0.99
C LEU A 7 6.04 -3.15 1.51
N GLN A 8 7.24 -2.83 1.01
CA GLN A 8 8.48 -3.43 1.48
C GLN A 8 8.74 -3.12 2.96
N GLN A 9 8.58 -1.88 3.39
CA GLN A 9 8.72 -1.47 4.80
C GLN A 9 7.68 -2.16 5.70
N ALA A 10 6.46 -2.33 5.20
CA ALA A 10 5.40 -3.05 5.89
C ALA A 10 5.53 -4.58 5.81
N LYS A 11 6.59 -5.13 5.20
CA LYS A 11 6.75 -6.57 4.92
C LYS A 11 5.52 -7.16 4.20
N PHE A 12 5.02 -6.43 3.21
CA PHE A 12 3.84 -6.72 2.40
C PHE A 12 2.52 -6.79 3.19
N ASN A 13 2.49 -6.34 4.44
CA ASN A 13 1.25 -6.15 5.16
C ASN A 13 0.51 -4.91 4.64
N GLN A 14 -0.54 -5.14 3.85
CA GLN A 14 -1.31 -4.07 3.20
C GLN A 14 -1.95 -3.09 4.20
N LYS A 15 -2.40 -3.52 5.38
CA LYS A 15 -2.94 -2.59 6.38
C LYS A 15 -1.86 -1.62 6.87
N LYS A 16 -0.69 -2.17 7.20
CA LYS A 16 0.45 -1.36 7.66
C LYS A 16 1.02 -0.47 6.55
N ALA A 17 1.04 -0.95 5.31
CA ALA A 17 1.42 -0.13 4.16
C ALA A 17 0.43 1.03 3.91
N ALA A 18 -0.86 0.82 4.17
CA ALA A 18 -1.87 1.87 4.07
C ALA A 18 -1.63 2.93 5.16
N GLU A 19 -1.36 2.51 6.40
CA GLU A 19 -0.99 3.42 7.49
C GLU A 19 0.26 4.24 7.17
N LEU A 20 1.32 3.61 6.63
CA LEU A 20 2.56 4.30 6.21
C LEU A 20 2.33 5.35 5.11
N LEU A 21 1.32 5.14 4.26
CA LEU A 21 0.94 6.05 3.19
C LEU A 21 -0.11 7.09 3.61
N GLY A 22 -0.60 7.03 4.86
CA GLY A 22 -1.72 7.87 5.31
C GLY A 22 -3.03 7.57 4.58
N LEU A 23 -3.18 6.35 4.07
CA LEU A 23 -4.34 5.87 3.32
C LEU A 23 -5.18 4.92 4.17
N THR A 24 -6.45 4.83 3.83
CA THR A 24 -7.27 3.70 4.26
C THR A 24 -6.89 2.44 3.50
N TYR A 25 -7.14 1.27 4.11
CA TYR A 25 -6.91 -0.02 3.47
C TYR A 25 -7.63 -0.14 2.10
N HIS A 26 -8.83 0.41 1.97
CA HIS A 26 -9.58 0.39 0.71
C HIS A 26 -8.93 1.23 -0.40
N GLN A 27 -8.41 2.41 -0.06
CA GLN A 27 -7.69 3.26 -1.01
C GLN A 27 -6.40 2.58 -1.47
N LEU A 28 -5.66 1.95 -0.56
CA LEU A 28 -4.48 1.18 -0.93
C LEU A 28 -4.82 0.06 -1.90
N ARG A 29 -5.92 -0.67 -1.67
CA ARG A 29 -6.36 -1.77 -2.53
C ARG A 29 -6.78 -1.28 -3.94
N ALA A 30 -7.41 -0.11 -4.03
CA ALA A 30 -7.72 0.52 -5.32
C ALA A 30 -6.43 0.89 -6.09
N LEU A 31 -5.42 1.40 -5.39
CA LEU A 31 -4.11 1.68 -5.97
C LEU A 31 -3.42 0.41 -6.47
N LEU A 32 -3.40 -0.66 -5.67
CA LEU A 32 -2.84 -1.96 -6.09
C LEU A 32 -3.49 -2.46 -7.39
N LYS A 33 -4.83 -2.42 -7.46
CA LYS A 33 -5.56 -2.80 -8.68
C LYS A 33 -5.22 -1.91 -9.87
N LYS A 34 -5.10 -0.60 -9.67
CA LYS A 34 -4.73 0.36 -10.72
C LYS A 34 -3.31 0.13 -11.25
N HIS A 35 -2.40 -0.27 -10.37
CA HIS A 35 -1.00 -0.52 -10.69
C HIS A 35 -0.72 -1.97 -11.12
N GLN A 36 -1.72 -2.87 -11.07
CA GLN A 36 -1.58 -4.30 -11.38
C GLN A 36 -0.51 -5.01 -10.53
N ILE A 37 -0.45 -4.64 -9.24
CA ILE A 37 0.46 -5.21 -8.22
C ILE A 37 -0.34 -6.06 -7.23
#